data_AF-A0A933ZRH7-F1
#
_entry.id   AF-A0A933ZRH7-F1
#
_cell.length_a   1.000
_cell.length_b   1.000
_cell.length_c   1.000
_cell.angle_alpha   90.00
_cell.angle_beta   90.00
_cell.angle_gamma   90.00
#
_symmetry.space_group_name_H-M   'P 1'
#
loop_
_entity.id
_entity.type
_entity.pdbx_description
1 polymer ?
#
loop_
_entity_poly.entity_id
_entity_poly.type
_entity_poly.pdbx_seq_one_letter_code
_entity_poly.pdbx_strand_id
1 'polypeptide(L)'
;MPKNLLVINVEFGETRVALIEDGIIAELHVERTRNKTTVGNIYLGRVTRVLPGMQAAFVDIGQERAAFLHVEDLIRPEDFEAYISGGRAARDDDEASEIDASSGAAPAAEPQGAEEGAEPGSEPPAEGAPAAEDPGASPQPKAASRGKSSQRPSRDKRRQPSRSRSSSNGHGPARVSRATPIREVVREGQEIIVQVSKDPIGTKGGRVTSHVSLPGRYVVYMPTIDHVGVSRRIGALRERQRLRESIDAMRPPKGGLIVRTVAEGLTKGQLKADIAYLVRLWGEIVRKREAHPKVPSTLYAELDLVLRTARDMFGDDVEKIVIDDKKAYEELKRFAETFMPERVANIELYEGNEPIFDAYGIEDEIRRALSRKVPLPSGGYLVIDQAEALTAIDVNTGRFVGKGSKDLEETILKTNLEAVEEIAYQLRFRNLGGLIVLDTIDMDRPANREKVRQRLTDLLMKDKARTTINPISDLGLIEMTRKRTRESIGRLLHEPCFYCDGTGHLQSRTTVAYEILRQIRRELAGLPGYKIVVNAHPAVVDVLKSEEAEAAQAAENRFMRRIELVPRREYHIEQFDLQGK
;
A
#
# COMPACT_ATOMS: atom_id res chain seq x y z
N MET A 1 32.39 -2.49 8.65
CA MET A 1 31.21 -3.25 8.20
C MET A 1 30.85 -2.77 6.81
N PRO A 2 30.32 -3.64 5.95
CA PRO A 2 29.80 -3.25 4.64
C PRO A 2 28.84 -2.07 4.76
N LYS A 3 28.80 -1.16 3.78
CA LYS A 3 27.92 0.01 3.89
C LYS A 3 26.46 -0.39 3.83
N ASN A 4 26.07 -1.18 2.82
CA ASN A 4 24.70 -1.67 2.70
C ASN A 4 24.66 -3.17 2.38
N LEU A 5 23.75 -3.90 3.01
CA LEU A 5 23.61 -5.35 2.94
C LEU A 5 22.16 -5.75 2.69
N LEU A 6 21.96 -6.80 1.89
CA LEU A 6 20.70 -7.52 1.83
C LEU A 6 20.85 -8.82 2.60
N VAL A 7 20.01 -9.01 3.62
CA VAL A 7 19.98 -10.23 4.44
C VAL A 7 18.67 -10.94 4.13
N ILE A 8 18.75 -12.19 3.67
CA ILE A 8 17.62 -12.98 3.19
C ILE A 8 17.49 -14.22 4.08
N ASN A 9 16.34 -14.34 4.72
CA ASN A 9 15.94 -15.53 5.49
C ASN A 9 14.85 -16.27 4.72
N VAL A 10 15.06 -17.55 4.43
CA VAL A 10 14.08 -18.42 3.76
C VAL A 10 13.81 -19.62 4.67
N GLU A 11 12.70 -19.59 5.41
CA GLU A 11 12.43 -20.62 6.41
C GLU A 11 10.92 -20.89 6.55
N PHE A 12 10.56 -22.17 6.77
CA PHE A 12 9.20 -22.61 7.09
C PHE A 12 8.06 -22.07 6.18
N GLY A 13 8.36 -21.81 4.90
CA GLY A 13 7.39 -21.30 3.94
C GLY A 13 7.17 -19.78 4.00
N GLU A 14 8.02 -19.06 4.73
CA GLU A 14 8.13 -17.60 4.72
C GLU A 14 9.51 -17.18 4.20
N THR A 15 9.54 -16.14 3.38
CA THR A 15 10.77 -15.51 2.90
C THR A 15 10.77 -14.08 3.41
N ARG A 16 11.83 -13.70 4.11
CA ARG A 16 12.03 -12.36 4.66
C ARG A 16 13.30 -11.77 4.11
N VAL A 17 13.25 -10.50 3.73
CA VAL A 17 14.39 -9.75 3.20
C VAL A 17 14.53 -8.45 3.98
N ALA A 18 15.68 -8.25 4.60
CA ALA A 18 16.05 -7.01 5.26
C ALA A 18 17.13 -6.29 4.45
N LEU A 19 16.92 -5.00 4.20
CA LEU A 19 17.95 -4.10 3.69
C LEU A 19 18.56 -3.35 4.88
N ILE A 20 19.85 -3.53 5.10
CA ILE A 20 20.64 -2.78 6.07
C ILE A 20 21.39 -1.68 5.30
N GLU A 21 21.20 -0.42 5.67
CA GLU A 21 21.92 0.75 5.12
C GLU A 21 22.68 1.46 6.24
N ASP A 22 23.98 1.66 6.09
CA ASP A 22 24.87 2.29 7.07
C ASP A 22 24.73 1.72 8.51
N GLY A 23 24.54 0.39 8.61
CA GLY A 23 24.36 -0.31 9.89
C GLY A 23 22.94 -0.23 10.49
N ILE A 24 22.00 0.36 9.76
CA ILE A 24 20.61 0.57 10.19
C ILE A 24 19.68 -0.24 9.28
N ILE A 25 18.68 -0.93 9.83
CA ILE A 25 17.71 -1.67 9.02
C ILE A 25 16.74 -0.68 8.37
N ALA A 26 16.87 -0.50 7.07
CA ALA A 26 16.13 0.50 6.31
C ALA A 26 14.77 -0.02 5.83
N GLU A 27 14.71 -1.27 5.37
CA GLU A 27 13.50 -1.86 4.80
C GLU A 27 13.38 -3.34 5.18
N LEU A 28 12.15 -3.79 5.47
CA LEU A 28 11.79 -5.19 5.61
C LEU A 28 10.73 -5.54 4.54
N HIS A 29 10.92 -6.69 3.90
CA HIS A 29 9.95 -7.32 2.99
C HIS A 29 9.69 -8.74 3.46
N VAL A 30 8.42 -9.16 3.44
CA VAL A 30 8.00 -10.49 3.85
C VAL A 30 7.05 -11.05 2.80
N GLU A 31 7.29 -12.28 2.37
CA GLU A 31 6.43 -13.03 1.46
C GLU A 31 6.20 -14.44 2.03
N ARG A 32 4.93 -14.84 2.15
CA ARG A 32 4.54 -16.18 2.62
C ARG A 32 4.08 -17.03 1.45
N THR A 33 4.31 -18.33 1.52
CA THR A 33 3.98 -19.28 0.44
C THR A 33 2.51 -19.21 0.01
N ARG A 34 1.59 -19.00 0.97
CA ARG A 34 0.14 -18.87 0.70
C ARG A 34 -0.25 -17.50 0.12
N ASN A 35 0.53 -16.47 0.40
CA ASN A 35 0.24 -15.07 0.06
C ASN A 35 1.35 -14.49 -0.82
N LYS A 36 1.73 -15.21 -1.88
CA LYS A 36 2.64 -14.66 -2.88
C LYS A 36 1.94 -13.52 -3.60
N THR A 37 2.63 -12.40 -3.75
CA THR A 37 2.08 -11.28 -4.52
C THR A 37 1.80 -11.74 -5.94
N THR A 38 0.64 -11.34 -6.47
CA THR A 38 0.29 -11.61 -7.86
C THR A 38 0.66 -10.44 -8.76
N VAL A 39 1.10 -9.31 -8.19
CA VAL A 39 1.58 -8.15 -8.94
C VAL A 39 2.72 -8.55 -9.86
N GLY A 40 2.57 -8.20 -11.14
CA GLY A 40 3.49 -8.55 -12.21
C GLY A 40 3.09 -9.79 -12.99
N ASN A 41 2.30 -10.71 -12.40
CA ASN A 41 1.81 -11.91 -13.09
C ASN A 41 0.93 -11.52 -14.28
N ILE A 42 1.03 -12.32 -15.33
CA ILE A 42 0.25 -12.15 -16.56
C ILE A 42 -0.64 -13.37 -16.73
N TYR A 43 -1.93 -13.12 -16.90
CA TYR A 43 -2.96 -14.12 -17.06
C TYR A 43 -3.64 -13.98 -18.43
N LEU A 44 -4.11 -15.10 -18.95
CA LEU A 44 -5.20 -15.11 -19.92
C LEU A 44 -6.49 -15.24 -19.12
N GLY A 45 -7.26 -14.15 -19.07
CA GLY A 45 -8.50 -14.06 -18.29
C GLY A 45 -9.74 -14.00 -19.17
N ARG A 46 -10.91 -14.19 -18.57
CA ARG A 46 -12.22 -14.07 -19.24
C ARG A 46 -13.01 -12.90 -18.67
N VAL A 47 -13.52 -12.03 -19.54
CA VAL A 47 -14.37 -10.92 -19.15
C VAL A 47 -15.70 -11.47 -18.66
N THR A 48 -16.00 -11.29 -17.38
CA THR A 48 -17.24 -11.79 -16.77
C THR A 48 -18.37 -10.79 -16.83
N ARG A 49 -18.05 -9.49 -16.68
CA ARG A 49 -19.06 -8.41 -16.69
C ARG A 49 -18.49 -7.10 -17.19
N VAL A 50 -19.27 -6.35 -17.98
CA VAL A 50 -18.89 -4.99 -18.43
C VAL A 50 -19.78 -3.93 -17.78
N LEU A 51 -19.16 -2.94 -17.13
CA LEU A 51 -19.84 -1.86 -16.41
C LEU A 51 -19.57 -0.48 -17.06
N PRO A 52 -20.49 0.02 -17.92
CA PRO A 52 -20.29 1.29 -18.61
C PRO A 52 -20.28 2.50 -17.68
N GLY A 53 -21.06 2.45 -16.59
CA GLY A 53 -21.10 3.55 -15.61
C GLY A 53 -19.75 3.79 -14.94
N MET A 54 -18.90 2.77 -14.88
CA MET A 54 -17.54 2.85 -14.32
C MET A 54 -16.44 2.83 -15.40
N GLN A 55 -16.81 2.80 -16.69
CA GLN A 55 -15.90 2.58 -17.82
C GLN A 55 -14.90 1.44 -17.56
N ALA A 56 -15.42 0.32 -17.04
CA ALA A 56 -14.59 -0.80 -16.58
C ALA A 56 -15.24 -2.17 -16.80
N ALA A 57 -14.42 -3.21 -16.77
CA ALA A 57 -14.82 -4.61 -16.91
C ALA A 57 -14.23 -5.45 -15.77
N PHE A 58 -14.97 -6.47 -15.35
CA PHE A 58 -14.48 -7.51 -14.46
C PHE A 58 -13.91 -8.67 -15.29
N VAL A 59 -12.72 -9.12 -14.91
CA VAL A 59 -11.99 -10.19 -15.59
C VAL A 59 -11.70 -11.30 -14.59
N ASP A 60 -12.21 -12.50 -14.88
CA ASP A 60 -11.83 -13.70 -14.15
C ASP A 60 -10.41 -14.12 -14.57
N ILE A 61 -9.51 -14.16 -13.59
CA ILE A 61 -8.11 -14.57 -13.71
C ILE A 61 -7.79 -15.80 -12.85
N GLY A 62 -8.82 -16.47 -12.31
CA GLY A 62 -8.66 -17.65 -11.45
C GLY A 62 -8.33 -17.33 -9.99
N GLN A 63 -8.57 -16.08 -9.56
CA GLN A 63 -8.51 -15.66 -8.15
C GLN A 63 -9.90 -15.74 -7.51
N GLU A 64 -9.97 -15.70 -6.17
CA GLU A 64 -11.25 -15.73 -5.43
C GLU A 64 -12.21 -14.61 -5.84
N ARG A 65 -11.67 -13.47 -6.29
CA ARG A 65 -12.46 -12.34 -6.82
C ARG A 65 -12.00 -11.97 -8.21
N ALA A 66 -12.95 -11.58 -9.05
CA ALA A 66 -12.67 -11.05 -10.37
C ALA A 66 -11.86 -9.75 -10.29
N ALA A 67 -10.87 -9.61 -11.18
CA ALA A 67 -10.02 -8.44 -11.27
C ALA A 67 -10.72 -7.29 -12.01
N PHE A 68 -10.36 -6.06 -11.67
CA PHE A 68 -10.92 -4.84 -12.25
C PHE A 68 -10.01 -4.29 -13.37
N LEU A 69 -10.57 -4.13 -14.57
CA LEU A 69 -9.91 -3.57 -15.76
C LEU A 69 -10.60 -2.28 -16.22
N HIS A 70 -9.88 -1.16 -16.20
CA HIS A 70 -10.41 0.13 -16.68
C HIS A 70 -10.20 0.29 -18.20
N VAL A 71 -11.05 1.07 -18.88
CA VAL A 71 -10.96 1.28 -20.35
C VAL A 71 -9.61 1.83 -20.82
N GLU A 72 -8.99 2.72 -20.04
CA GLU A 72 -7.64 3.27 -20.33
C GLU A 72 -6.52 2.23 -20.25
N ASP A 73 -6.77 1.15 -19.53
CA ASP A 73 -5.86 0.04 -19.35
C ASP A 73 -6.15 -1.10 -20.34
N LEU A 74 -7.05 -0.88 -21.32
CA LEU A 74 -7.57 -1.91 -22.22
C LEU A 74 -7.06 -1.72 -23.67
N ILE A 75 -6.54 -2.79 -24.24
CA ILE A 75 -6.24 -2.94 -25.66
C ILE A 75 -7.37 -3.77 -26.25
N ARG A 76 -7.97 -3.31 -27.37
CA ARG A 76 -9.01 -4.06 -28.06
C ARG A 76 -8.48 -5.46 -28.41
N PRO A 77 -9.23 -6.55 -28.16
CA PRO A 77 -8.77 -7.89 -28.50
C PRO A 77 -8.36 -8.02 -29.97
N GLU A 78 -9.08 -7.36 -30.89
CA GLU A 78 -8.79 -7.32 -32.33
C GLU A 78 -7.43 -6.66 -32.64
N ASP A 79 -7.12 -5.54 -31.98
CA ASP A 79 -5.84 -4.85 -32.14
C ASP A 79 -4.69 -5.69 -31.58
N PHE A 80 -4.95 -6.42 -30.50
CA PHE A 80 -3.97 -7.32 -29.92
C PHE A 80 -3.70 -8.55 -30.82
N GLU A 81 -4.74 -9.09 -31.47
CA GLU A 81 -4.58 -10.15 -32.48
C GLU A 81 -3.82 -9.67 -33.71
N ALA A 82 -4.14 -8.48 -34.23
CA ALA A 82 -3.40 -7.86 -35.32
C ALA A 82 -1.92 -7.67 -34.92
N TYR A 83 -1.68 -7.20 -33.70
CA TYR A 83 -0.34 -7.04 -33.14
C TYR A 83 0.45 -8.35 -33.08
N ILE A 84 -0.14 -9.45 -32.59
CA ILE A 84 0.56 -10.75 -32.51
C ILE A 84 0.79 -11.35 -33.89
N SER A 85 -0.22 -11.34 -34.75
CA SER A 85 -0.15 -11.88 -36.14
C SER A 85 0.75 -11.07 -37.08
N GLY A 86 1.21 -9.88 -36.66
CA GLY A 86 2.08 -9.02 -37.47
C GLY A 86 1.32 -8.13 -38.46
N GLY A 87 -0.01 -8.08 -38.37
CA GLY A 87 -0.84 -7.11 -39.08
C GLY A 87 -0.65 -5.69 -38.53
N ARG A 88 -0.78 -4.67 -39.38
CA ARG A 88 -0.92 -3.28 -38.92
C ARG A 88 -2.33 -3.10 -38.36
N ALA A 89 -2.45 -2.58 -37.14
CA ALA A 89 -3.72 -2.05 -36.65
C ALA A 89 -4.11 -0.88 -37.57
N ALA A 90 -5.21 -1.03 -38.30
CA ALA A 90 -5.71 -0.01 -39.20
C ALA A 90 -6.64 0.92 -38.42
N ARG A 91 -6.18 2.14 -38.10
CA ARG A 91 -6.95 3.40 -38.12
C ARG A 91 -6.14 4.58 -37.57
N ASP A 92 -6.27 5.71 -38.27
CA ASP A 92 -5.77 7.03 -37.91
C ASP A 92 -6.62 7.63 -36.80
N ASP A 93 -6.03 7.91 -35.64
CA ASP A 93 -6.50 8.92 -34.67
C ASP A 93 -5.30 9.31 -33.78
N ASP A 94 -4.49 10.24 -34.31
CA ASP A 94 -3.32 10.81 -33.63
C ASP A 94 -3.73 11.89 -32.62
N GLU A 95 -3.80 11.54 -31.33
CA GLU A 95 -3.56 12.50 -30.23
C GLU A 95 -2.62 11.88 -29.19
N ALA A 96 -1.34 12.27 -29.24
CA ALA A 96 -0.32 11.84 -28.30
C ALA A 96 -0.52 12.53 -26.93
N SER A 97 -0.83 11.74 -25.89
CA SER A 97 -0.77 12.17 -24.49
C SER A 97 0.65 12.00 -23.92
N GLU A 98 1.17 13.03 -23.26
CA GLU A 98 2.48 13.02 -22.61
C GLU A 98 2.52 11.97 -21.47
N ILE A 99 3.47 11.04 -21.54
CA ILE A 99 3.66 9.99 -20.53
C ILE A 99 4.50 10.53 -19.36
N ASP A 100 3.92 10.46 -18.16
CA ASP A 100 4.59 10.79 -16.91
C ASP A 100 5.54 9.64 -16.47
N ALA A 101 6.82 9.68 -16.85
CA ALA A 101 7.84 8.67 -16.53
C ALA A 101 8.24 8.56 -15.02
N SER A 102 7.32 8.81 -14.07
CA SER A 102 7.56 8.60 -12.63
C SER A 102 6.76 7.48 -11.96
N SER A 103 5.85 6.81 -12.68
CA SER A 103 4.99 5.78 -12.08
C SER A 103 5.34 4.37 -12.56
N GLY A 104 6.45 3.83 -12.04
CA GLY A 104 6.57 2.37 -11.81
C GLY A 104 5.74 1.90 -10.61
N ALA A 105 4.72 2.67 -10.23
CA ALA A 105 3.73 2.37 -9.21
C ALA A 105 2.41 2.97 -9.71
N ALA A 106 1.40 2.12 -9.92
CA ALA A 106 0.09 2.51 -10.42
C ALA A 106 -0.48 3.72 -9.65
N PRO A 107 -1.04 4.74 -10.32
CA PRO A 107 -1.58 5.91 -9.63
C PRO A 107 -2.71 5.51 -8.67
N ALA A 108 -2.71 6.12 -7.48
CA ALA A 108 -3.80 6.06 -6.53
C ALA A 108 -4.72 7.24 -6.81
N ALA A 109 -5.87 6.95 -7.42
CA ALA A 109 -7.03 7.83 -7.38
C ALA A 109 -8.18 6.98 -6.84
N GLU A 110 -8.60 7.28 -5.62
CA GLU A 110 -9.80 6.73 -4.99
C GLU A 110 -11.01 7.52 -5.48
N PRO A 111 -12.11 6.86 -5.90
CA PRO A 111 -13.43 7.44 -5.79
C PRO A 111 -13.99 7.11 -4.41
N GLN A 112 -14.32 8.15 -3.64
CA GLN A 112 -15.18 8.07 -2.47
C GLN A 112 -16.63 7.79 -2.93
N GLY A 113 -17.32 6.89 -2.22
CA GLY A 113 -18.77 6.76 -2.26
C GLY A 113 -19.30 5.55 -3.02
N ALA A 114 -19.69 4.52 -2.26
CA ALA A 114 -20.99 3.83 -2.32
C ALA A 114 -20.85 2.42 -1.70
N GLU A 115 -21.35 2.27 -0.48
CA GLU A 115 -21.69 0.97 0.11
C GLU A 115 -23.03 0.45 -0.45
N GLU A 116 -23.22 -0.84 -0.20
CA GLU A 116 -24.45 -1.65 -0.23
C GLU A 116 -24.90 -2.34 -1.52
N GLY A 117 -24.80 -3.69 -1.47
CA GLY A 117 -25.97 -4.55 -1.57
C GLY A 117 -26.28 -5.20 -2.92
N ALA A 118 -25.85 -6.45 -3.13
CA ALA A 118 -26.58 -7.40 -3.97
C ALA A 118 -26.12 -8.84 -3.70
N GLU A 119 -26.86 -9.58 -2.86
CA GLU A 119 -26.96 -11.04 -2.95
C GLU A 119 -28.11 -11.44 -3.91
N PRO A 120 -28.05 -12.59 -4.59
CA PRO A 120 -29.05 -12.95 -5.60
C PRO A 120 -30.20 -13.80 -5.05
N GLY A 121 -31.42 -13.25 -5.14
CA GLY A 121 -32.61 -13.89 -5.73
C GLY A 121 -33.28 -15.09 -5.05
N SER A 122 -34.46 -14.84 -4.48
CA SER A 122 -35.60 -15.78 -4.50
C SER A 122 -36.93 -15.01 -4.72
N GLU A 123 -37.91 -15.73 -5.27
CA GLU A 123 -39.12 -15.35 -6.02
C GLU A 123 -40.18 -14.38 -5.40
N PRO A 124 -41.17 -13.88 -6.20
CA PRO A 124 -41.89 -12.62 -5.96
C PRO A 124 -43.22 -12.79 -5.21
N PRO A 125 -43.88 -11.68 -4.83
CA PRO A 125 -45.30 -11.57 -5.17
C PRO A 125 -45.81 -10.17 -5.59
N ALA A 126 -47.07 -10.22 -6.02
CA ALA A 126 -47.95 -9.32 -6.75
C ALA A 126 -48.38 -7.97 -6.09
N GLU A 127 -48.78 -7.06 -7.00
CA GLU A 127 -49.89 -6.08 -6.97
C GLU A 127 -50.03 -5.01 -5.86
N GLY A 128 -50.23 -3.75 -6.30
CA GLY A 128 -50.99 -2.73 -5.56
C GLY A 128 -50.43 -1.30 -5.60
N ALA A 129 -50.91 -0.48 -6.55
CA ALA A 129 -50.86 1.01 -6.50
C ALA A 129 -51.96 1.55 -5.53
N PRO A 130 -52.15 2.87 -5.26
CA PRO A 130 -51.55 4.07 -5.90
C PRO A 130 -51.22 5.31 -5.00
N ALA A 131 -50.50 6.26 -5.63
CA ALA A 131 -50.60 7.75 -5.66
C ALA A 131 -50.74 8.65 -4.40
N ALA A 132 -49.88 9.71 -4.37
CA ALA A 132 -50.11 11.14 -4.00
C ALA A 132 -48.79 11.75 -3.47
N GLU A 133 -48.38 13.01 -3.58
CA GLU A 133 -48.75 14.26 -4.27
C GLU A 133 -47.51 15.18 -4.12
N ASP A 134 -47.24 16.02 -5.12
CA ASP A 134 -46.32 17.17 -5.06
C ASP A 134 -47.10 18.39 -4.51
N PRO A 135 -46.50 19.33 -3.77
CA PRO A 135 -46.14 20.58 -4.45
C PRO A 135 -44.93 21.34 -3.85
N GLY A 136 -44.29 22.18 -4.67
CA GLY A 136 -43.80 23.49 -4.18
C GLY A 136 -42.60 24.11 -4.89
N ALA A 137 -42.86 25.09 -5.75
CA ALA A 137 -41.87 25.87 -6.50
C ALA A 137 -41.38 27.15 -5.79
N SER A 138 -40.06 27.42 -5.88
CA SER A 138 -39.32 28.70 -6.14
C SER A 138 -39.60 29.97 -5.26
N PRO A 139 -38.86 31.11 -5.33
CA PRO A 139 -37.71 31.51 -6.18
C PRO A 139 -36.53 32.26 -5.46
N GLN A 140 -35.48 32.52 -6.25
CA GLN A 140 -34.33 33.43 -6.02
C GLN A 140 -34.72 34.94 -5.93
N PRO A 141 -33.75 35.80 -5.58
CA PRO A 141 -33.58 37.05 -6.33
C PRO A 141 -32.14 37.32 -6.83
N LYS A 142 -32.08 37.99 -7.98
CA LYS A 142 -30.89 38.59 -8.62
C LYS A 142 -30.67 40.03 -8.13
N ALA A 143 -29.42 40.49 -8.11
CA ALA A 143 -29.10 41.90 -8.30
C ALA A 143 -27.73 42.05 -9.00
N ALA A 144 -27.67 43.00 -9.94
CA ALA A 144 -26.55 43.31 -10.83
C ALA A 144 -25.99 44.70 -10.51
N SER A 145 -24.72 44.98 -10.85
CA SER A 145 -24.33 46.31 -11.35
C SER A 145 -23.00 46.30 -12.13
N ARG A 146 -22.97 47.19 -13.14
CA ARG A 146 -21.98 47.43 -14.21
C ARG A 146 -20.78 48.26 -13.71
N GLY A 147 -19.55 48.09 -14.21
CA GLY A 147 -18.95 48.73 -15.41
C GLY A 147 -17.48 49.10 -15.05
N LYS A 148 -16.45 49.19 -15.91
CA LYS A 148 -16.26 49.82 -17.22
C LYS A 148 -14.95 49.30 -17.86
N SER A 149 -14.88 49.49 -19.18
CA SER A 149 -13.81 49.21 -20.15
C SER A 149 -12.52 50.04 -20.02
N SER A 150 -11.39 49.47 -20.47
CA SER A 150 -10.34 50.21 -21.19
C SER A 150 -9.61 49.30 -22.20
N GLN A 151 -9.15 49.91 -23.29
CA GLN A 151 -8.75 49.31 -24.57
C GLN A 151 -7.23 48.96 -24.65
N ARG A 152 -6.93 47.83 -25.33
CA ARG A 152 -5.83 47.45 -26.27
C ARG A 152 -4.53 48.31 -26.36
N PRO A 153 -3.34 47.73 -26.72
CA PRO A 153 -3.20 46.93 -27.94
C PRO A 153 -2.21 45.74 -27.98
N SER A 154 -2.50 44.90 -28.98
CA SER A 154 -1.69 43.89 -29.66
C SER A 154 -0.22 44.29 -29.89
N ARG A 155 0.70 43.35 -29.60
CA ARG A 155 2.07 43.39 -30.12
C ARG A 155 2.55 42.01 -30.55
N ASP A 156 2.76 41.95 -31.85
CA ASP A 156 3.34 40.91 -32.70
C ASP A 156 4.75 40.49 -32.24
N LYS A 157 5.00 39.17 -32.13
CA LYS A 157 6.35 38.58 -32.08
C LYS A 157 6.38 37.25 -32.83
N ARG A 158 6.74 37.36 -34.11
CA ARG A 158 7.75 36.55 -34.83
C ARG A 158 7.82 35.06 -34.49
N ARG A 159 7.21 34.26 -35.37
CA ARG A 159 7.61 32.87 -35.65
C ARG A 159 9.05 32.83 -36.17
N GLN A 160 9.90 32.03 -35.54
CA GLN A 160 11.06 31.41 -36.19
C GLN A 160 10.99 29.88 -36.00
N PRO A 161 11.49 29.09 -36.98
CA PRO A 161 11.17 27.67 -37.11
C PRO A 161 12.31 26.78 -36.62
N SER A 162 12.02 25.81 -35.75
CA SER A 162 12.93 24.71 -35.39
C SER A 162 12.15 23.80 -34.40
N ARG A 163 12.07 22.47 -34.48
CA ARG A 163 12.90 21.42 -35.08
C ARG A 163 12.06 20.15 -35.29
N SER A 164 12.39 19.42 -36.35
CA SER A 164 12.14 17.99 -36.65
C SER A 164 11.08 17.26 -35.80
N ARG A 165 9.89 17.11 -36.39
CA ARG A 165 8.98 16.00 -36.08
C ARG A 165 9.65 14.70 -36.51
N SER A 166 10.15 13.91 -35.57
CA SER A 166 10.40 12.49 -35.84
C SER A 166 9.03 11.81 -35.96
N SER A 167 8.66 11.41 -37.18
CA SER A 167 7.51 10.54 -37.42
C SER A 167 7.76 9.20 -36.71
N SER A 168 7.17 9.01 -35.55
CA SER A 168 7.10 7.68 -34.93
C SER A 168 6.09 6.87 -35.73
N ASN A 169 6.58 6.01 -36.64
CA ASN A 169 5.79 4.87 -37.10
C ASN A 169 5.51 3.99 -35.86
N GLY A 170 4.35 4.15 -35.23
CA GLY A 170 3.98 3.38 -34.05
C GLY A 170 3.80 1.91 -34.40
N HIS A 171 4.59 1.01 -33.79
CA HIS A 171 4.52 -0.45 -34.01
C HIS A 171 3.80 -1.18 -32.84
N GLY A 172 2.98 -0.47 -32.06
CA GLY A 172 2.18 -1.03 -30.96
C GLY A 172 0.67 -0.95 -31.23
N PRO A 173 -0.16 -1.73 -30.52
CA PRO A 173 -1.61 -1.62 -30.61
C PRO A 173 -2.08 -0.22 -30.17
N ALA A 174 -3.09 0.33 -30.85
CA ALA A 174 -3.61 1.66 -30.57
C ALA A 174 -4.19 1.74 -29.14
N ARG A 175 -3.90 2.82 -28.42
CA ARG A 175 -4.53 3.07 -27.12
C ARG A 175 -5.98 3.50 -27.32
N VAL A 176 -6.86 2.96 -26.49
CA VAL A 176 -8.27 3.33 -26.49
C VAL A 176 -8.42 4.72 -25.88
N SER A 177 -9.13 5.62 -26.56
CA SER A 177 -9.39 6.97 -26.05
C SER A 177 -10.32 6.93 -24.83
N ARG A 178 -10.18 7.89 -23.93
CA ARG A 178 -11.11 8.06 -22.78
C ARG A 178 -12.55 8.28 -23.19
N ALA A 179 -12.78 8.80 -24.39
CA ALA A 179 -14.11 9.08 -24.90
C ALA A 179 -14.82 7.84 -25.46
N THR A 180 -14.08 6.75 -25.73
CA THR A 180 -14.65 5.53 -26.29
C THR A 180 -15.39 4.75 -25.19
N PRO A 181 -16.71 4.51 -25.33
CA PRO A 181 -17.45 3.72 -24.36
C PRO A 181 -16.93 2.28 -24.28
N ILE A 182 -16.68 1.77 -23.08
CA ILE A 182 -16.10 0.42 -22.90
C ILE A 182 -16.88 -0.72 -23.61
N ARG A 183 -18.20 -0.58 -23.80
CA ARG A 183 -19.03 -1.57 -24.52
C ARG A 183 -18.63 -1.76 -25.98
N GLU A 184 -18.00 -0.76 -26.58
CA GLU A 184 -17.50 -0.82 -27.95
C GLU A 184 -16.10 -1.45 -28.03
N VAL A 185 -15.44 -1.63 -26.88
CA VAL A 185 -14.05 -2.07 -26.78
C VAL A 185 -13.97 -3.54 -26.37
N VAL A 186 -14.84 -3.98 -25.45
CA VAL A 186 -14.84 -5.33 -24.90
C VAL A 186 -16.26 -5.84 -24.61
N ARG A 187 -16.45 -7.15 -24.72
CA ARG A 187 -17.73 -7.85 -24.47
C ARG A 187 -17.55 -8.94 -23.43
N GLU A 188 -18.64 -9.30 -22.77
CA GLU A 188 -18.69 -10.45 -21.85
C GLU A 188 -18.35 -11.76 -22.57
N GLY A 189 -17.64 -12.63 -21.88
CA GLY A 189 -17.13 -13.90 -22.41
C GLY A 189 -15.82 -13.80 -23.19
N GLN A 190 -15.38 -12.60 -23.59
CA GLN A 190 -14.12 -12.42 -24.32
C GLN A 190 -12.90 -12.79 -23.47
N GLU A 191 -11.89 -13.34 -24.14
CA GLU A 191 -10.61 -13.69 -23.54
C GLU A 191 -9.62 -12.54 -23.75
N ILE A 192 -8.88 -12.18 -22.70
CA ILE A 192 -7.96 -11.05 -22.72
C ILE A 192 -6.70 -11.34 -21.91
N ILE A 193 -5.54 -10.92 -22.44
CA ILE A 193 -4.30 -10.93 -21.68
C ILE A 193 -4.30 -9.73 -20.73
N VAL A 194 -4.09 -10.01 -19.45
CA VAL A 194 -4.06 -9.00 -18.41
C VAL A 194 -2.88 -9.24 -17.47
N GLN A 195 -2.24 -8.15 -17.06
CA GLN A 195 -1.20 -8.12 -16.04
C GLN A 195 -1.76 -7.52 -14.75
N VAL A 196 -1.48 -8.14 -13.61
CA VAL A 196 -1.86 -7.59 -12.30
C VAL A 196 -0.98 -6.39 -11.96
N SER A 197 -1.61 -5.23 -11.79
CA SER A 197 -0.97 -3.96 -11.43
C SER A 197 -1.05 -3.65 -9.94
N LYS A 198 -2.10 -4.13 -9.25
CA LYS A 198 -2.29 -4.05 -7.80
C LYS A 198 -2.95 -5.33 -7.31
N ASP A 199 -2.47 -5.87 -6.19
CA ASP A 199 -3.12 -6.99 -5.50
C ASP A 199 -4.52 -6.60 -4.99
N PRO A 200 -5.41 -7.58 -4.73
CA PRO A 200 -6.69 -7.35 -4.06
C PRO A 200 -6.49 -6.71 -2.68
N ILE A 201 -7.39 -5.79 -2.30
CA ILE A 201 -7.37 -5.15 -0.97
C ILE A 201 -8.76 -5.25 -0.35
N GLY A 202 -8.84 -5.84 0.85
CA GLY A 202 -10.09 -5.97 1.59
C GLY A 202 -11.14 -6.75 0.80
N THR A 203 -12.28 -6.12 0.47
CA THR A 203 -13.35 -6.71 -0.35
C THR A 203 -13.18 -6.50 -1.87
N LYS A 204 -12.21 -5.68 -2.29
CA LYS A 204 -12.02 -5.30 -3.70
C LYS A 204 -11.05 -6.26 -4.40
N GLY A 205 -11.42 -6.73 -5.59
CA GLY A 205 -10.52 -7.52 -6.45
C GLY A 205 -9.29 -6.71 -6.91
N GLY A 206 -8.26 -7.40 -7.38
CA GLY A 206 -7.02 -6.77 -7.85
C GLY A 206 -7.27 -5.89 -9.08
N ARG A 207 -6.39 -4.89 -9.31
CA ARG A 207 -6.44 -4.06 -10.53
C ARG A 207 -5.54 -4.66 -11.60
N VAL A 208 -6.06 -4.81 -12.81
CA VAL A 208 -5.30 -5.34 -13.95
C VAL A 208 -5.19 -4.33 -15.09
N THR A 209 -4.22 -4.55 -15.97
CA THR A 209 -4.02 -3.81 -17.23
C THR A 209 -3.68 -4.77 -18.35
N SER A 210 -4.14 -4.49 -19.56
CA SER A 210 -3.73 -5.20 -20.78
C SER A 210 -2.41 -4.68 -21.35
N HIS A 211 -1.95 -3.52 -20.87
CA HIS A 211 -0.64 -2.98 -21.20
C HIS A 211 0.46 -3.68 -20.41
N VAL A 212 0.95 -4.79 -20.97
CA VAL A 212 2.02 -5.59 -20.35
C VAL A 212 3.32 -4.78 -20.22
N SER A 213 3.93 -4.88 -19.04
CA SER A 213 5.26 -4.38 -18.73
C SER A 213 6.11 -5.50 -18.14
N LEU A 214 7.30 -5.70 -18.69
CA LEU A 214 8.25 -6.73 -18.24
C LEU A 214 9.49 -6.02 -17.66
N PRO A 215 9.59 -5.92 -16.32
CA PRO A 215 10.73 -5.29 -15.69
C PRO A 215 11.95 -6.21 -15.74
N GLY A 216 12.96 -5.79 -16.50
CA GLY A 216 14.33 -6.27 -16.37
C GLY A 216 15.07 -5.49 -15.29
N ARG A 217 16.37 -5.76 -15.16
CA ARG A 217 17.20 -5.07 -14.15
C ARG A 217 17.49 -3.62 -14.54
N TYR A 218 17.79 -3.39 -15.81
CA TYR A 218 18.24 -2.09 -16.33
C TYR A 218 17.16 -1.41 -17.17
N VAL A 219 16.32 -2.18 -17.84
CA VAL A 219 15.23 -1.67 -18.66
C VAL A 219 13.89 -2.33 -18.32
N VAL A 220 12.80 -1.64 -18.59
CA VAL A 220 11.44 -2.19 -18.62
C VAL A 220 11.04 -2.29 -20.08
N TYR A 221 10.68 -3.49 -20.52
CA TYR A 221 10.17 -3.72 -21.86
C TYR A 221 8.63 -3.69 -21.85
N MET A 222 8.05 -2.85 -22.71
CA MET A 222 6.61 -2.71 -22.85
C MET A 222 6.21 -3.16 -24.25
N PRO A 223 5.95 -4.46 -24.47
CA PRO A 223 5.67 -5.00 -25.80
C PRO A 223 4.46 -4.34 -26.47
N THR A 224 3.47 -3.91 -25.69
CA THR A 224 2.21 -3.36 -26.21
C THR A 224 2.13 -1.83 -26.21
N ILE A 225 3.21 -1.12 -25.86
CA ILE A 225 3.25 0.35 -25.87
C ILE A 225 4.47 0.81 -26.64
N ASP A 226 4.26 1.65 -27.66
CA ASP A 226 5.34 2.25 -28.43
C ASP A 226 5.92 3.48 -27.72
N HIS A 227 6.77 3.29 -26.71
CA HIS A 227 7.36 4.39 -25.96
C HIS A 227 8.81 4.17 -25.57
N VAL A 228 9.66 5.18 -25.76
CA VAL A 228 11.04 5.21 -25.27
C VAL A 228 11.14 6.22 -24.12
N GLY A 229 11.59 5.77 -22.96
CA GLY A 229 11.66 6.56 -21.73
C GLY A 229 12.97 6.35 -20.96
N VAL A 230 13.32 7.33 -20.13
CA VAL A 230 14.44 7.22 -19.17
C VAL A 230 13.96 7.69 -17.81
N SER A 231 14.30 6.95 -16.75
CA SER A 231 13.92 7.24 -15.37
C SER A 231 14.20 8.69 -14.99
N ARG A 232 13.24 9.30 -14.31
CA ARG A 232 13.37 10.68 -13.82
C ARG A 232 14.34 10.86 -12.67
N ARG A 233 14.77 9.77 -12.03
CA ARG A 233 15.75 9.83 -10.95
C ARG A 233 17.19 10.00 -11.45
N ILE A 234 17.45 9.69 -12.72
CA ILE A 234 18.74 9.97 -13.35
C ILE A 234 18.83 11.49 -13.53
N GLY A 235 19.71 12.14 -12.76
CA GLY A 235 19.76 13.60 -12.67
C GLY A 235 20.49 14.28 -13.84
N ALA A 236 21.54 13.64 -14.37
CA ALA A 236 22.37 14.23 -15.41
C ALA A 236 21.69 14.19 -16.79
N LEU A 237 21.42 15.37 -17.37
CA LEU A 237 20.80 15.50 -18.70
C LEU A 237 21.60 14.80 -19.80
N ARG A 238 22.94 14.92 -19.77
CA ARG A 238 23.84 14.24 -20.73
C ARG A 238 23.68 12.73 -20.66
N GLU A 239 23.60 12.19 -19.46
CA GLU A 239 23.49 10.76 -19.24
C GLU A 239 22.12 10.23 -19.68
N ARG A 240 21.05 10.97 -19.38
CA ARG A 240 19.72 10.65 -19.93
C ARG A 240 19.71 10.60 -21.44
N GLN A 241 20.34 11.58 -22.09
CA GLN A 241 20.40 11.63 -23.54
C GLN A 241 21.21 10.45 -24.09
N ARG A 242 22.38 10.14 -23.52
CA ARG A 242 23.21 8.98 -23.89
C ARG A 242 22.43 7.66 -23.78
N LEU A 243 21.74 7.46 -22.66
CA LEU A 243 20.93 6.26 -22.42
C LEU A 243 19.75 6.18 -23.38
N ARG A 244 19.06 7.30 -23.64
CA ARG A 244 17.95 7.39 -24.61
C ARG A 244 18.40 7.04 -26.02
N GLU A 245 19.52 7.58 -26.48
CA GLU A 245 20.10 7.26 -27.79
C GLU A 245 20.55 5.79 -27.86
N SER A 246 21.07 5.25 -26.76
CA SER A 246 21.51 3.86 -26.69
C SER A 246 20.34 2.88 -26.82
N ILE A 247 19.27 3.07 -26.05
CA ILE A 247 18.09 2.18 -26.12
C ILE A 247 17.32 2.33 -27.42
N ASP A 248 17.25 3.54 -27.99
CA ASP A 248 16.56 3.78 -29.26
C ASP A 248 17.24 3.00 -30.39
N ALA A 249 18.58 2.96 -30.39
CA ALA A 249 19.36 2.15 -31.33
C ALA A 249 19.22 0.62 -31.13
N MET A 250 18.78 0.18 -29.94
CA MET A 250 18.61 -1.23 -29.59
C MET A 250 17.13 -1.63 -29.47
N ARG A 251 16.23 -0.76 -29.93
CA ARG A 251 14.80 -0.93 -29.78
C ARG A 251 14.31 -2.18 -30.52
N PRO A 252 13.52 -3.05 -29.88
CA PRO A 252 12.88 -4.14 -30.57
C PRO A 252 11.93 -3.64 -31.68
N PRO A 253 11.63 -4.46 -32.71
CA PRO A 253 10.73 -4.07 -33.80
C PRO A 253 9.31 -3.69 -33.34
N LYS A 254 8.91 -4.17 -32.17
CA LYS A 254 7.61 -3.94 -31.56
C LYS A 254 7.80 -3.52 -30.10
N GLY A 255 7.02 -2.55 -29.66
CA GLY A 255 7.00 -2.10 -28.26
C GLY A 255 8.03 -1.04 -27.89
N GLY A 256 8.10 -0.79 -26.59
CA GLY A 256 8.79 0.32 -25.97
C GLY A 256 9.78 -0.12 -24.90
N LEU A 257 10.69 0.79 -24.55
CA LEU A 257 11.72 0.58 -23.54
C LEU A 257 11.76 1.77 -22.58
N ILE A 258 11.79 1.49 -21.27
CA ILE A 258 12.05 2.50 -20.25
C ILE A 258 13.33 2.13 -19.50
N VAL A 259 14.30 3.02 -19.47
CA VAL A 259 15.54 2.83 -18.70
C VAL A 259 15.30 3.10 -17.21
N ARG A 260 15.68 2.16 -16.35
CA ARG A 260 15.63 2.24 -14.89
C ARG A 260 16.82 3.02 -14.34
N THR A 261 16.72 3.49 -13.10
CA THR A 261 17.79 4.27 -12.44
C THR A 261 19.10 3.48 -12.29
N VAL A 262 19.01 2.16 -12.09
CA VAL A 262 20.18 1.25 -11.95
C VAL A 262 21.03 1.18 -13.24
N ALA A 263 20.51 1.68 -14.37
CA ALA A 263 21.23 1.70 -15.63
C ALA A 263 22.19 2.89 -15.79
N GLU A 264 22.23 3.82 -14.83
CA GLU A 264 23.12 4.98 -14.88
C GLU A 264 24.59 4.54 -14.99
N GLY A 265 25.31 5.09 -15.97
CA GLY A 265 26.71 4.73 -16.23
C GLY A 265 26.94 3.44 -17.02
N LEU A 266 25.90 2.64 -17.29
CA LEU A 266 26.08 1.34 -17.96
C LEU A 266 26.44 1.43 -19.44
N THR A 267 27.09 0.37 -19.93
CA THR A 267 27.47 0.22 -21.33
C THR A 267 26.30 -0.31 -22.19
N LYS A 268 26.38 -0.08 -23.51
CA LYS A 268 25.37 -0.61 -24.46
C LYS A 268 25.25 -2.14 -24.41
N GLY A 269 26.35 -2.85 -24.15
CA GLY A 269 26.37 -4.32 -24.11
C GLY A 269 25.49 -4.89 -23.00
N GLN A 270 25.57 -4.32 -21.79
CA GLN A 270 24.77 -4.75 -20.64
C GLN A 270 23.27 -4.50 -20.86
N LEU A 271 22.92 -3.33 -21.41
CA LEU A 271 21.53 -3.01 -21.78
C LEU A 271 20.99 -3.99 -22.84
N LYS A 272 21.81 -4.36 -23.83
CA LYS A 272 21.40 -5.27 -24.91
C LYS A 272 21.06 -6.66 -24.39
N ALA A 273 21.81 -7.19 -23.42
CA ALA A 273 21.54 -8.50 -22.83
C ALA A 273 20.19 -8.53 -22.10
N ASP A 274 19.90 -7.50 -21.31
CA ASP A 274 18.63 -7.34 -20.58
C ASP A 274 17.44 -7.22 -21.56
N ILE A 275 17.56 -6.37 -22.60
CA ILE A 275 16.56 -6.25 -23.66
C ILE A 275 16.32 -7.60 -24.36
N ALA A 276 17.38 -8.32 -24.73
CA ALA A 276 17.27 -9.60 -25.42
C ALA A 276 16.58 -10.67 -24.56
N TYR A 277 16.83 -10.68 -23.25
CA TYR A 277 16.10 -11.54 -22.33
C TYR A 277 14.61 -11.21 -22.28
N LEU A 278 14.25 -9.93 -22.10
CA LEU A 278 12.84 -9.52 -22.00
C LEU A 278 12.06 -9.77 -23.30
N VAL A 279 12.69 -9.62 -24.46
CA VAL A 279 12.08 -9.95 -25.76
C VAL A 279 11.83 -11.45 -25.88
N ARG A 280 12.77 -12.30 -25.44
CA ARG A 280 12.56 -13.76 -25.40
C ARG A 280 11.43 -14.14 -24.45
N LEU A 281 11.42 -13.55 -23.25
CA LEU A 281 10.37 -13.77 -22.25
C LEU A 281 8.99 -13.42 -22.81
N TRP A 282 8.86 -12.29 -23.50
CA TRP A 282 7.61 -11.94 -24.18
C TRP A 282 7.22 -12.96 -25.25
N GLY A 283 8.18 -13.44 -26.05
CA GLY A 283 7.95 -14.50 -27.02
C GLY A 283 7.41 -15.79 -26.40
N GLU A 284 7.90 -16.17 -25.22
CA GLU A 284 7.39 -17.33 -24.47
C GLU A 284 5.95 -17.11 -23.96
N ILE A 285 5.64 -15.91 -23.47
CA ILE A 285 4.28 -15.54 -23.04
C ILE A 285 3.29 -15.64 -24.21
N VAL A 286 3.66 -15.09 -25.37
CA VAL A 286 2.84 -15.15 -26.58
C VAL A 286 2.63 -16.60 -27.03
N ARG A 287 3.70 -17.42 -27.06
CA ARG A 287 3.59 -18.85 -27.42
C ARG A 287 2.67 -19.63 -26.48
N LYS A 288 2.73 -19.36 -25.17
CA LYS A 288 1.81 -20.00 -24.21
C LYS A 288 0.36 -19.61 -24.47
N ARG A 289 0.10 -18.36 -24.86
CA ARG A 289 -1.24 -17.91 -25.22
C ARG A 289 -1.72 -18.56 -26.53
N GLU A 290 -0.88 -18.64 -27.55
CA GLU A 290 -1.18 -19.29 -28.83
C GLU A 290 -1.38 -20.81 -28.71
N ALA A 291 -0.91 -21.43 -27.62
CA ALA A 291 -1.23 -22.82 -27.29
C ALA A 291 -2.69 -23.01 -26.81
N HIS A 292 -3.49 -21.94 -26.77
CA HIS A 292 -4.89 -21.92 -26.34
C HIS A 292 -5.14 -22.68 -25.03
N PRO A 293 -4.46 -22.30 -23.93
CA PRO A 293 -4.65 -22.94 -22.64
C PRO A 293 -6.08 -22.70 -22.14
N LYS A 294 -6.56 -23.58 -21.27
CA LYS A 294 -7.85 -23.40 -20.60
C LYS A 294 -7.86 -22.07 -19.85
N VAL A 295 -8.92 -21.28 -20.01
CA VAL A 295 -9.09 -19.96 -19.37
C VAL A 295 -9.94 -20.11 -18.10
N PRO A 296 -9.57 -19.49 -16.97
CA PRO A 296 -8.39 -18.64 -16.77
C PRO A 296 -7.09 -19.44 -16.65
N SER A 297 -5.97 -18.88 -17.14
CA SER A 297 -4.63 -19.48 -17.01
C SER A 297 -3.53 -18.45 -16.77
N THR A 298 -2.47 -18.87 -16.05
CA THR A 298 -1.27 -18.05 -15.84
C THR A 298 -0.34 -18.22 -17.05
N LEU A 299 -0.01 -17.13 -17.73
CA LEU A 299 0.96 -17.09 -18.82
C LEU A 299 2.38 -16.83 -18.29
N TYR A 300 2.50 -15.95 -17.31
CA TYR A 300 3.74 -15.59 -16.64
C TYR A 300 3.51 -15.39 -15.14
N ALA A 301 4.41 -15.96 -14.35
CA ALA A 301 4.52 -15.68 -12.92
C ALA A 301 5.76 -14.82 -12.70
N GLU A 302 5.60 -13.73 -11.97
CA GLU A 302 6.68 -12.83 -11.59
C GLU A 302 7.69 -13.54 -10.67
N LEU A 303 8.91 -13.01 -10.63
CA LEU A 303 10.00 -13.52 -9.77
C LEU A 303 9.58 -13.60 -8.30
N ASP A 304 10.03 -14.63 -7.58
CA ASP A 304 9.85 -14.69 -6.12
C ASP A 304 10.56 -13.53 -5.40
N LEU A 305 10.30 -13.35 -4.11
CA LEU A 305 10.87 -12.26 -3.34
C LEU A 305 12.40 -12.20 -3.39
N VAL A 306 13.10 -13.34 -3.41
CA VAL A 306 14.58 -13.39 -3.45
C VAL A 306 15.09 -12.81 -4.77
N LEU A 307 14.62 -13.35 -5.89
CA LEU A 307 15.05 -12.95 -7.22
C LEU A 307 14.57 -11.52 -7.57
N ARG A 308 13.37 -11.15 -7.13
CA ARG A 308 12.82 -9.80 -7.28
C ARG A 308 13.66 -8.77 -6.53
N THR A 309 14.04 -9.07 -5.29
CA THR A 309 14.94 -8.22 -4.49
C THR A 309 16.29 -8.07 -5.20
N ALA A 310 16.88 -9.16 -5.69
CA ALA A 310 18.14 -9.09 -6.42
C ALA A 310 18.04 -8.25 -7.70
N ARG A 311 16.93 -8.35 -8.45
CA ARG A 311 16.67 -7.52 -9.63
C ARG A 311 16.55 -6.04 -9.27
N ASP A 312 15.78 -5.73 -8.23
CA ASP A 312 15.30 -4.37 -7.98
C ASP A 312 16.17 -3.57 -6.98
N MET A 313 16.84 -4.24 -6.05
CA MET A 313 17.55 -3.62 -4.92
C MET A 313 19.06 -3.88 -4.90
N PHE A 314 19.56 -4.93 -5.57
CA PHE A 314 21.00 -5.23 -5.55
C PHE A 314 21.78 -4.34 -6.53
N GLY A 315 21.69 -3.02 -6.37
CA GLY A 315 22.41 -2.00 -7.15
C GLY A 315 23.83 -1.75 -6.64
N ASP A 316 24.57 -0.82 -7.24
CA ASP A 316 25.96 -0.48 -6.82
C ASP A 316 26.06 0.06 -5.39
N ASP A 317 24.94 0.50 -4.83
CA ASP A 317 24.78 0.90 -3.45
C ASP A 317 24.76 -0.28 -2.48
N VAL A 318 24.49 -1.51 -2.92
CA VAL A 318 24.46 -2.71 -2.08
C VAL A 318 25.71 -3.56 -2.28
N GLU A 319 26.45 -3.80 -1.19
CA GLU A 319 27.76 -4.43 -1.23
C GLU A 319 27.69 -5.95 -1.42
N LYS A 320 26.76 -6.61 -0.72
CA LYS A 320 26.52 -8.06 -0.85
C LYS A 320 25.12 -8.49 -0.44
N ILE A 321 24.73 -9.68 -0.90
CA ILE A 321 23.57 -10.44 -0.45
C ILE A 321 24.05 -11.59 0.42
N VAL A 322 23.43 -11.78 1.58
CA VAL A 322 23.66 -12.93 2.45
C VAL A 322 22.33 -13.68 2.59
N ILE A 323 22.31 -14.97 2.26
CA ILE A 323 21.11 -15.81 2.25
C ILE A 323 21.36 -17.10 3.01
N ASP A 324 20.39 -17.62 3.76
CA ASP A 324 20.55 -18.79 4.62
C ASP A 324 20.04 -20.13 4.02
N ASP A 325 19.28 -20.08 2.92
CA ASP A 325 18.84 -21.29 2.22
C ASP A 325 19.71 -21.63 1.01
N LYS A 326 20.20 -22.87 0.98
CA LYS A 326 21.09 -23.36 -0.07
C LYS A 326 20.41 -23.42 -1.44
N LYS A 327 19.14 -23.80 -1.50
CA LYS A 327 18.42 -23.92 -2.79
C LYS A 327 18.19 -22.53 -3.39
N ALA A 328 17.70 -21.59 -2.59
CA ALA A 328 17.50 -20.21 -2.98
C ALA A 328 18.83 -19.53 -3.34
N TYR A 329 19.92 -19.84 -2.63
CA TYR A 329 21.27 -19.39 -3.00
C TYR A 329 21.69 -19.85 -4.41
N GLU A 330 21.50 -21.13 -4.75
CA GLU A 330 21.84 -21.66 -6.08
C GLU A 330 20.97 -21.07 -7.20
N GLU A 331 19.69 -20.82 -6.93
CA GLU A 331 18.78 -20.13 -7.86
C GLU A 331 19.17 -18.66 -8.06
N LEU A 332 19.45 -17.95 -6.97
CA LEU A 332 19.91 -16.57 -6.99
C LEU A 332 21.25 -16.42 -7.71
N LYS A 333 22.19 -17.36 -7.50
CA LYS A 333 23.48 -17.36 -8.17
C LYS A 333 23.35 -17.51 -9.69
N ARG A 334 22.53 -18.46 -10.16
CA ARG A 334 22.24 -18.65 -11.60
C ARG A 334 21.58 -17.41 -12.22
N PHE A 335 20.67 -16.78 -11.48
CA PHE A 335 20.08 -15.51 -11.90
C PHE A 335 21.15 -14.42 -12.03
N ALA A 336 22.01 -14.26 -11.03
CA ALA A 336 23.08 -13.27 -11.05
C ALA A 336 24.10 -13.53 -12.18
N GLU A 337 24.49 -14.77 -12.45
CA GLU A 337 25.36 -15.13 -13.57
C GLU A 337 24.80 -14.69 -14.93
N THR A 338 23.46 -14.67 -15.06
CA THR A 338 22.78 -14.29 -16.29
C THR A 338 22.68 -12.78 -16.47
N PHE A 339 22.39 -12.03 -15.39
CA PHE A 339 22.01 -10.60 -15.47
C PHE A 339 23.05 -9.62 -14.90
N MET A 340 23.93 -10.09 -14.02
CA MET A 340 24.93 -9.30 -13.30
C MET A 340 26.15 -10.16 -12.93
N PRO A 341 26.86 -10.72 -13.93
CA PRO A 341 27.96 -11.67 -13.70
C PRO A 341 29.08 -11.09 -12.81
N GLU A 342 29.29 -9.77 -12.86
CA GLU A 342 30.26 -9.05 -12.03
C GLU A 342 29.93 -9.04 -10.54
N ARG A 343 28.68 -9.37 -10.16
CA ARG A 343 28.17 -9.33 -8.79
C ARG A 343 28.03 -10.70 -8.14
N VAL A 344 28.29 -11.78 -8.89
CA VAL A 344 28.12 -13.16 -8.41
C VAL A 344 28.98 -13.45 -7.17
N ALA A 345 30.18 -12.86 -7.12
CA ALA A 345 31.08 -13.01 -5.98
C ALA A 345 30.59 -12.32 -4.70
N ASN A 346 29.61 -11.42 -4.81
CA ASN A 346 29.01 -10.67 -3.70
C ASN A 346 27.74 -11.34 -3.16
N ILE A 347 27.53 -12.63 -3.45
CA ILE A 347 26.40 -13.42 -2.95
C ILE A 347 27.00 -14.51 -2.07
N GLU A 348 26.64 -14.52 -0.80
CA GLU A 348 27.17 -15.43 0.21
C GLU A 348 26.06 -16.30 0.79
N LEU A 349 26.33 -17.59 0.93
CA LEU A 349 25.52 -18.50 1.72
C LEU A 349 25.93 -18.34 3.19
N TYR A 350 24.94 -18.09 4.05
CA TYR A 350 25.12 -18.07 5.49
C TYR A 350 25.12 -19.50 6.03
N GLU A 351 26.22 -19.87 6.70
CA GLU A 351 26.43 -21.22 7.27
C GLU A 351 26.50 -21.22 8.80
N GLY A 352 26.11 -20.11 9.44
CA GLY A 352 26.08 -20.01 10.90
C GLY A 352 24.98 -20.85 11.53
N ASN A 353 25.19 -21.30 12.77
CA ASN A 353 24.21 -22.09 13.53
C ASN A 353 23.04 -21.24 14.07
N GLU A 354 23.31 -19.98 14.39
CA GLU A 354 22.28 -19.01 14.82
C GLU A 354 21.47 -18.56 13.60
N PRO A 355 20.13 -18.44 13.67
CA PRO A 355 19.33 -17.96 12.54
C PRO A 355 19.83 -16.61 12.03
N ILE A 356 19.85 -16.43 10.70
CA ILE A 356 20.51 -15.29 10.07
C ILE A 356 19.94 -13.94 10.54
N PHE A 357 18.65 -13.85 10.84
CA PHE A 357 18.07 -12.60 11.34
C PHE A 357 18.47 -12.28 12.78
N ASP A 358 18.63 -13.29 13.64
CA ASP A 358 19.16 -13.10 14.99
C ASP A 358 20.64 -12.69 14.94
N ALA A 359 21.44 -13.38 14.12
CA ALA A 359 22.87 -13.09 13.96
C ALA A 359 23.18 -11.65 13.48
N TYR A 360 22.25 -11.04 12.75
CA TYR A 360 22.36 -9.65 12.28
C TYR A 360 21.55 -8.64 13.13
N GLY A 361 20.93 -9.08 14.24
CA GLY A 361 20.12 -8.23 15.14
C GLY A 361 18.80 -7.75 14.55
N ILE A 362 18.34 -8.36 13.45
CA ILE A 362 17.12 -7.96 12.73
C ILE A 362 15.87 -8.31 13.53
N GLU A 363 15.86 -9.46 14.20
CA GLU A 363 14.70 -9.91 14.97
C GLU A 363 14.39 -8.99 16.17
N ASP A 364 15.43 -8.48 16.83
CA ASP A 364 15.30 -7.52 17.93
C ASP A 364 14.74 -6.17 17.46
N GLU A 365 15.18 -5.70 16.29
CA GLU A 365 14.66 -4.49 15.65
C GLU A 365 13.20 -4.64 15.25
N ILE A 366 12.81 -5.79 14.66
CA ILE A 366 11.41 -6.10 14.36
C ILE A 366 10.57 -6.03 15.64
N ARG A 367 11.03 -6.65 16.73
CA ARG A 367 10.34 -6.61 18.03
C ARG A 367 10.22 -5.17 18.57
N ARG A 368 11.27 -4.35 18.43
CA ARG A 368 11.24 -2.93 18.83
C ARG A 368 10.26 -2.12 17.96
N ALA A 369 10.18 -2.41 16.67
CA ALA A 369 9.29 -1.76 15.72
C ALA A 369 7.81 -2.12 15.90
N LEU A 370 7.51 -3.30 16.45
CA LEU A 370 6.16 -3.71 16.81
C LEU A 370 5.72 -3.19 18.19
N SER A 371 6.67 -2.80 19.04
CA SER A 371 6.38 -2.24 20.36
C SER A 371 5.73 -0.86 20.24
N ARG A 372 4.70 -0.62 21.07
CA ARG A 372 4.11 0.72 21.28
C ARG A 372 5.11 1.68 21.92
N LYS A 373 5.99 1.18 22.80
CA LYS A 373 6.97 1.97 23.57
C LYS A 373 8.39 1.72 23.07
N VAL A 374 9.11 2.77 22.69
CA VAL A 374 10.48 2.69 22.18
C VAL A 374 11.43 3.44 23.10
N PRO A 375 12.43 2.78 23.74
CA PRO A 375 13.35 3.44 24.65
C PRO A 375 14.32 4.39 23.90
N LEU A 376 14.69 5.49 24.54
CA LEU A 376 15.71 6.43 24.08
C LEU A 376 17.02 6.26 24.89
N PRO A 377 18.20 6.59 24.31
CA PRO A 377 19.49 6.45 24.98
C PRO A 377 19.58 7.15 26.35
N SER A 378 19.03 8.36 26.48
CA SER A 378 19.00 9.11 27.75
C SER A 378 17.95 8.61 28.77
N GLY A 379 17.31 7.47 28.53
CA GLY A 379 16.34 6.84 29.45
C GLY A 379 14.89 7.35 29.31
N GLY A 380 14.65 8.29 28.39
CA GLY A 380 13.31 8.62 27.89
C GLY A 380 12.72 7.51 27.01
N TYR A 381 11.54 7.75 26.45
CA TYR A 381 10.93 6.83 25.50
C TYR A 381 9.92 7.53 24.60
N LEU A 382 9.70 6.94 23.43
CA LEU A 382 8.62 7.28 22.52
C LEU A 382 7.40 6.39 22.79
N VAL A 383 6.21 6.95 22.59
CA VAL A 383 4.95 6.20 22.48
C VAL A 383 4.41 6.43 21.08
N ILE A 384 4.23 5.35 20.31
CA ILE A 384 3.79 5.42 18.91
C ILE A 384 2.40 4.80 18.81
N ASP A 385 1.40 5.62 18.49
CA ASP A 385 0.01 5.22 18.32
C ASP A 385 -0.43 5.40 16.86
N GLN A 386 -0.84 4.31 16.21
CA GLN A 386 -1.42 4.33 14.88
C GLN A 386 -2.95 4.32 14.99
N ALA A 387 -3.58 5.43 14.62
CA ALA A 387 -5.02 5.50 14.41
C ALA A 387 -5.35 5.28 12.93
N GLU A 388 -6.65 5.29 12.61
CA GLU A 388 -7.14 5.11 11.25
C GLU A 388 -6.64 6.23 10.31
N ALA A 389 -6.77 7.48 10.74
CA ALA A 389 -6.49 8.66 9.94
C ALA A 389 -5.03 9.15 10.04
N LEU A 390 -4.39 9.00 11.21
CA LEU A 390 -3.07 9.56 11.49
C LEU A 390 -2.26 8.69 12.45
N THR A 391 -0.95 8.94 12.49
CA THR A 391 -0.05 8.39 13.52
C THR A 391 0.33 9.49 14.50
N ALA A 392 0.15 9.25 15.79
CA ALA A 392 0.62 10.13 16.86
C ALA A 392 1.88 9.55 17.51
N ILE A 393 2.89 10.39 17.75
CA ILE A 393 4.13 9.99 18.43
C ILE A 393 4.40 10.95 19.57
N ASP A 394 4.40 10.44 20.79
CA ASP A 394 4.62 11.20 22.02
C ASP A 394 6.02 10.93 22.61
N VAL A 395 6.69 11.98 23.09
CA VAL A 395 8.05 11.94 23.63
C VAL A 395 8.01 12.14 25.15
N ASN A 396 8.42 11.12 25.89
CA ASN A 396 8.43 11.17 27.35
C ASN A 396 9.85 11.23 27.92
N THR A 397 10.08 12.15 28.85
CA THR A 397 11.26 12.12 29.72
C THR A 397 11.10 11.01 30.75
N GLY A 398 12.03 10.06 30.80
CA GLY A 398 12.01 8.97 31.80
C GLY A 398 12.45 9.46 33.19
N ARG A 399 13.11 8.58 33.96
CA ARG A 399 13.58 8.91 35.32
C ARG A 399 14.75 9.91 35.36
N PHE A 400 15.30 10.30 34.21
CA PHE A 400 16.48 11.16 34.12
C PHE A 400 16.06 12.62 33.99
N VAL A 401 15.99 13.31 35.13
CA VAL A 401 15.73 14.76 35.20
C VAL A 401 16.96 15.40 35.85
N GLY A 402 17.64 16.29 35.13
CA GLY A 402 18.87 16.96 35.60
C GLY A 402 18.70 17.70 36.93
N LYS A 403 19.80 17.94 37.66
CA LYS A 403 19.78 18.63 38.96
C LYS A 403 19.86 20.17 38.78
N GLY A 404 18.83 20.79 38.19
CA GLY A 404 18.72 22.26 38.08
C GLY A 404 17.86 22.75 36.91
N SER A 405 17.46 24.04 36.90
CA SER A 405 16.58 24.61 35.85
C SER A 405 17.27 24.87 34.50
N LYS A 406 18.54 25.32 34.50
CA LYS A 406 19.34 25.40 33.26
C LYS A 406 19.65 24.01 32.70
N ASP A 407 19.95 23.07 33.58
CA ASP A 407 20.19 21.67 33.22
C ASP A 407 18.92 21.02 32.66
N LEU A 408 17.74 21.48 33.10
CA LEU A 408 16.45 20.98 32.61
C LEU A 408 16.20 21.37 31.14
N GLU A 409 16.33 22.65 30.76
CA GLU A 409 16.15 23.08 29.35
C GLU A 409 17.10 22.34 28.39
N GLU A 410 18.37 22.16 28.81
CA GLU A 410 19.36 21.46 28.01
C GLU A 410 19.07 19.95 27.93
N THR A 411 18.59 19.35 29.03
CA THR A 411 18.13 17.95 29.05
C THR A 411 16.91 17.73 28.15
N ILE A 412 15.95 18.66 28.13
CA ILE A 412 14.78 18.61 27.26
C ILE A 412 15.20 18.69 25.79
N LEU A 413 16.03 19.68 25.43
CA LEU A 413 16.54 19.82 24.07
C LEU A 413 17.28 18.55 23.62
N LYS A 414 18.16 18.02 24.47
CA LYS A 414 18.91 16.78 24.19
C LYS A 414 17.96 15.60 23.97
N THR A 415 16.96 15.44 24.83
CA THR A 415 15.97 14.35 24.73
C THR A 415 15.14 14.46 23.46
N ASN A 416 14.70 15.67 23.08
CA ASN A 416 13.98 15.89 21.83
C ASN A 416 14.86 15.64 20.60
N LEU A 417 16.16 15.98 20.64
CA LEU A 417 17.10 15.68 19.56
C LEU A 417 17.33 14.16 19.39
N GLU A 418 17.46 13.41 20.49
CA GLU A 418 17.49 11.95 20.46
C GLU A 418 16.16 11.36 19.96
N ALA A 419 15.04 11.94 20.39
CA ALA A 419 13.72 11.52 19.98
C ALA A 419 13.51 11.67 18.47
N VAL A 420 13.90 12.80 17.86
CA VAL A 420 13.74 12.97 16.40
C VAL A 420 14.64 12.05 15.58
N GLU A 421 15.79 11.65 16.10
CA GLU A 421 16.64 10.61 15.49
C GLU A 421 15.95 9.26 15.49
N GLU A 422 15.43 8.84 16.65
CA GLU A 422 14.69 7.58 16.76
C GLU A 422 13.37 7.63 15.98
N ILE A 423 12.65 8.75 15.96
CA ILE A 423 11.44 8.94 15.16
C ILE A 423 11.76 8.77 13.68
N ALA A 424 12.80 9.43 13.16
CA ALA A 424 13.17 9.30 11.76
C ALA A 424 13.50 7.85 11.38
N TYR A 425 14.16 7.12 12.27
CA TYR A 425 14.40 5.68 12.12
C TYR A 425 13.10 4.88 12.11
N GLN A 426 12.25 5.03 13.13
CA GLN A 426 10.99 4.29 13.27
C GLN A 426 10.03 4.57 12.12
N LEU A 427 9.95 5.81 11.61
CA LEU A 427 9.14 6.17 10.44
C LEU A 427 9.56 5.39 9.19
N ARG A 428 10.87 5.25 8.97
CA ARG A 428 11.43 4.50 7.83
C ARG A 428 11.22 3.00 8.02
N PHE A 429 11.69 2.45 9.14
CA PHE A 429 11.69 1.01 9.36
C PHE A 429 10.27 0.46 9.50
N ARG A 430 9.39 1.06 10.32
CA ARG A 430 7.96 0.67 10.40
C ARG A 430 7.19 0.99 9.12
N ASN A 431 7.79 1.74 8.19
CA ASN A 431 7.18 2.26 6.98
C ASN A 431 5.86 3.01 7.27
N LEU A 432 5.90 3.95 8.22
CA LEU A 432 4.77 4.79 8.59
C LEU A 432 4.55 5.88 7.53
N GLY A 433 3.30 6.14 7.17
CA GLY A 433 2.96 7.16 6.18
C GLY A 433 1.51 7.63 6.31
N GLY A 434 1.22 8.76 5.66
CA GLY A 434 0.00 9.54 5.87
C GLY A 434 0.30 10.78 6.70
N LEU A 435 -0.69 11.24 7.45
CA LEU A 435 -0.56 12.31 8.43
C LEU A 435 0.13 11.76 9.69
N ILE A 436 1.17 12.45 10.15
CA ILE A 436 1.92 12.10 11.35
C ILE A 436 2.00 13.36 12.22
N VAL A 437 1.70 13.21 13.51
CA VAL A 437 1.78 14.27 14.51
C VAL A 437 2.79 13.84 15.57
N LEU A 438 3.78 14.70 15.84
CA LEU A 438 4.78 14.46 16.88
C LEU A 438 4.53 15.44 18.03
N ASP A 439 4.31 14.88 19.22
CA ASP A 439 4.19 15.61 20.48
C ASP A 439 5.55 15.57 21.18
N THR A 440 6.36 16.61 20.93
CA THR A 440 7.69 16.74 21.53
C THR A 440 7.59 17.42 22.88
N ILE A 441 8.55 17.17 23.78
CA ILE A 441 8.57 17.83 25.09
C ILE A 441 8.62 19.35 24.91
N ASP A 442 7.76 20.07 25.62
CA ASP A 442 7.65 21.53 25.53
C ASP A 442 8.99 22.24 25.69
N MET A 443 9.23 23.22 24.81
CA MET A 443 10.43 24.04 24.79
C MET A 443 10.05 25.52 24.73
N ASP A 444 10.42 26.28 25.77
CA ASP A 444 10.13 27.72 25.86
C ASP A 444 10.86 28.53 24.78
N ARG A 445 12.10 28.15 24.50
CA ARG A 445 12.99 28.88 23.57
C ARG A 445 12.67 28.56 22.11
N PRO A 446 12.31 29.56 21.27
CA PRO A 446 12.08 29.35 19.85
C PRO A 446 13.28 28.76 19.11
N ALA A 447 14.50 29.13 19.54
CA ALA A 447 15.74 28.59 18.97
C ALA A 447 15.89 27.07 19.19
N ASN A 448 15.39 26.53 20.29
CA ASN A 448 15.43 25.09 20.57
C ASN A 448 14.40 24.34 19.72
N ARG A 449 13.18 24.90 19.60
CA ARG A 449 12.14 24.40 18.68
C ARG A 449 12.65 24.27 17.24
N GLU A 450 13.32 25.32 16.75
CA GLU A 450 13.88 25.34 15.40
C GLU A 450 15.02 24.32 15.21
N LYS A 451 15.89 24.14 16.21
CA LYS A 451 16.95 23.12 16.17
C LYS A 451 16.37 21.71 16.02
N VAL A 452 15.34 21.37 16.79
CA VAL A 452 14.67 20.06 16.73
C VAL A 452 14.02 19.84 15.37
N ARG A 453 13.27 20.84 14.86
CA ARG A 453 12.64 20.80 13.53
C ARG A 453 13.68 20.64 12.42
N GLN A 454 14.77 21.40 12.48
CA GLN A 454 15.83 21.33 11.47
C GLN A 454 16.53 19.97 11.50
N ARG A 455 16.82 19.42 12.69
CA ARG A 455 17.42 18.09 12.83
C ARG A 455 16.52 17.02 12.21
N LEU A 456 15.22 17.04 12.49
CA LEU A 456 14.26 16.12 11.87
C LEU A 456 14.23 16.26 10.35
N THR A 457 14.28 17.50 9.84
CA THR A 457 14.32 17.79 8.40
C THR A 457 15.56 17.17 7.76
N ASP A 458 16.75 17.38 8.34
CA ASP A 458 18.02 16.87 7.82
C ASP A 458 18.06 15.33 7.78
N LEU A 459 17.48 14.68 8.80
CA LEU A 459 17.39 13.21 8.88
C LEU A 459 16.47 12.66 7.77
N LEU A 460 15.33 13.31 7.54
CA LEU A 460 14.34 12.88 6.56
C LEU A 460 14.68 13.26 5.12
N MET A 461 15.68 14.11 4.87
CA MET A 461 16.19 14.37 3.51
C MET A 461 16.74 13.12 2.83
N LYS A 462 17.22 12.14 3.61
CA LYS A 462 17.73 10.86 3.09
C LYS A 462 16.62 9.83 2.85
N ASP A 463 15.38 10.11 3.26
CA ASP A 463 14.27 9.19 3.09
C ASP A 463 13.85 9.13 1.61
N LYS A 464 13.65 7.91 1.10
CA LYS A 464 13.14 7.66 -0.26
C LYS A 464 11.68 8.10 -0.39
N ALA A 465 10.92 8.12 0.70
CA ALA A 465 9.54 8.60 0.71
C ALA A 465 9.51 10.13 0.82
N ARG A 466 8.68 10.77 -0.02
CA ARG A 466 8.50 12.23 0.02
C ARG A 466 7.87 12.63 1.36
N THR A 467 8.49 13.58 2.04
CA THR A 467 8.04 14.15 3.31
C THR A 467 7.75 15.65 3.18
N THR A 468 6.81 16.13 4.00
CA THR A 468 6.55 17.56 4.23
C THR A 468 6.46 17.75 5.73
N ILE A 469 7.19 18.72 6.29
CA ILE A 469 7.26 18.96 7.74
C ILE A 469 6.91 20.42 8.00
N ASN A 470 5.93 20.66 8.87
CA ASN A 470 5.55 22.00 9.30
C ASN A 470 6.43 22.47 10.48
N PRO A 471 6.50 23.79 10.76
CA PRO A 471 7.04 24.29 12.01
C PRO A 471 6.31 23.74 13.23
N ILE A 472 6.96 23.76 14.40
CA ILE A 472 6.31 23.45 15.67
C ILE A 472 5.18 24.44 15.88
N SER A 473 3.96 23.95 16.08
CA SER A 473 2.77 24.76 16.30
C SER A 473 2.79 25.44 17.68
N ASP A 474 1.87 26.37 17.90
CA ASP A 474 1.69 26.99 19.21
C ASP A 474 1.25 26.00 20.30
N LEU A 475 0.77 24.81 19.89
CA LEU A 475 0.42 23.70 20.78
C LEU A 475 1.61 22.76 21.07
N GLY A 476 2.83 23.07 20.59
CA GLY A 476 4.01 22.23 20.80
C GLY A 476 4.15 21.05 19.83
N LEU A 477 3.24 20.92 18.85
CA LEU A 477 3.18 19.77 17.95
C LEU A 477 3.94 20.01 16.64
N ILE A 478 4.59 18.97 16.13
CA ILE A 478 5.10 18.92 14.75
C ILE A 478 4.12 18.13 13.90
N GLU A 479 3.52 18.80 12.93
CA GLU A 479 2.68 18.17 11.91
C GLU A 479 3.52 17.86 10.67
N MET A 480 3.43 16.62 10.19
CA MET A 480 4.12 16.23 8.97
C MET A 480 3.30 15.24 8.15
N THR A 481 3.64 15.15 6.86
CA THR A 481 3.13 14.10 5.97
C THR A 481 4.28 13.31 5.40
N ARG A 482 4.09 11.98 5.28
CA ARG A 482 5.03 11.08 4.62
C ARG A 482 4.27 10.22 3.61
N LYS A 483 4.68 10.21 2.34
CA LYS A 483 3.97 9.45 1.30
C LYS A 483 3.96 7.96 1.64
N ARG A 484 2.77 7.32 1.64
CA ARG A 484 2.63 5.86 1.76
C ARG A 484 3.17 5.19 0.50
N THR A 485 4.16 4.31 0.67
CA THR A 485 4.78 3.53 -0.41
C THR A 485 4.32 2.08 -0.40
N ARG A 486 4.16 1.50 0.81
CA ARG A 486 3.74 0.13 1.09
C ARG A 486 2.94 0.10 2.41
N GLU A 487 2.41 -1.05 2.79
CA GLU A 487 1.85 -1.25 4.13
C GLU A 487 2.93 -1.13 5.22
N SER A 488 2.53 -0.68 6.41
CA SER A 488 3.43 -0.59 7.57
C SER A 488 3.70 -1.98 8.15
N ILE A 489 4.87 -2.17 8.77
CA ILE A 489 5.26 -3.46 9.39
C ILE A 489 4.18 -3.98 10.35
N GLY A 490 3.59 -3.10 11.16
CA GLY A 490 2.52 -3.50 12.10
C GLY A 490 1.28 -4.08 11.40
N ARG A 491 0.92 -3.61 10.21
CA ARG A 491 -0.22 -4.16 9.45
C ARG A 491 0.15 -5.48 8.77
N LEU A 492 1.42 -5.64 8.41
CA LEU A 492 1.94 -6.86 7.79
C LEU A 492 2.07 -8.01 8.80
N LEU A 493 2.40 -7.69 10.06
CA LEU A 493 2.74 -8.68 11.09
C LEU A 493 1.68 -8.84 12.20
N HIS A 494 0.70 -7.94 12.32
CA HIS A 494 -0.40 -8.07 13.30
C HIS A 494 -1.77 -8.15 12.62
N GLU A 495 -2.71 -8.76 13.34
CA GLU A 495 -4.15 -8.73 13.05
C GLU A 495 -4.87 -7.89 14.11
N PRO A 496 -6.06 -7.33 13.80
CA PRO A 496 -6.90 -6.69 14.81
C PRO A 496 -7.17 -7.64 15.99
N CYS A 497 -7.25 -7.08 17.19
CA CYS A 497 -7.51 -7.87 18.39
C CYS A 497 -8.91 -8.49 18.30
N PHE A 498 -9.01 -9.82 18.25
CA PHE A 498 -10.29 -10.54 18.18
C PHE A 498 -11.23 -10.28 19.37
N TYR A 499 -10.70 -9.75 20.47
CA TYR A 499 -11.47 -9.49 21.68
C TYR A 499 -12.08 -8.09 21.67
N CYS A 500 -11.26 -7.05 21.51
CA CYS A 500 -11.70 -5.65 21.55
C CYS A 500 -11.91 -5.01 20.17
N ASP A 501 -11.80 -5.79 19.09
CA ASP A 501 -11.82 -5.35 17.69
C ASP A 501 -10.87 -4.17 17.40
N GLY A 502 -9.69 -4.20 18.05
CA GLY A 502 -8.65 -3.18 17.89
C GLY A 502 -8.84 -1.89 18.69
N THR A 503 -9.89 -1.74 19.49
CA THR A 503 -10.12 -0.54 20.33
C THR A 503 -9.10 -0.35 21.46
N GLY A 504 -8.43 -1.44 21.86
CA GLY A 504 -7.43 -1.45 22.95
C GLY A 504 -8.01 -1.26 24.35
N HIS A 505 -9.34 -1.17 24.47
CA HIS A 505 -10.05 -0.93 25.72
C HIS A 505 -11.30 -1.81 25.77
N LEU A 506 -11.75 -2.10 26.98
CA LEU A 506 -12.98 -2.82 27.26
C LEU A 506 -13.77 -2.04 28.29
N GLN A 507 -15.09 -2.11 28.23
CA GLN A 507 -15.94 -1.66 29.31
C GLN A 507 -15.53 -2.35 30.62
N SER A 508 -15.52 -1.59 31.71
CA SER A 508 -15.19 -2.15 33.01
C SER A 508 -16.23 -3.20 33.42
N ARG A 509 -15.80 -4.23 34.15
CA ARG A 509 -16.68 -5.28 34.67
C ARG A 509 -17.86 -4.70 35.46
N THR A 510 -17.60 -3.65 36.23
CA THR A 510 -18.61 -2.90 36.99
C THR A 510 -19.61 -2.20 36.06
N THR A 511 -19.13 -1.57 34.98
CA THR A 511 -20.01 -0.95 33.96
C THR A 511 -20.96 -1.98 33.35
N VAL A 512 -20.44 -3.15 32.95
CA VAL A 512 -21.23 -4.24 32.38
C VAL A 512 -22.22 -4.79 33.41
N ALA A 513 -21.80 -4.97 34.67
CA ALA A 513 -22.68 -5.39 35.76
C ALA A 513 -23.89 -4.46 35.94
N TYR A 514 -23.65 -3.15 35.97
CA TYR A 514 -24.74 -2.16 36.03
C TYR A 514 -25.55 -2.07 34.74
N GLU A 515 -24.96 -2.40 33.59
CA GLU A 515 -25.69 -2.51 32.33
C GLU A 515 -26.68 -3.66 32.34
N ILE A 516 -26.28 -4.84 32.84
CA ILE A 516 -27.17 -5.98 33.06
C ILE A 516 -28.38 -5.57 33.89
N LEU A 517 -28.16 -4.91 35.05
CA LEU A 517 -29.26 -4.49 35.93
C LEU A 517 -30.19 -3.48 35.25
N ARG A 518 -29.64 -2.56 34.46
CA ARG A 518 -30.44 -1.61 33.65
C ARG A 518 -31.19 -2.31 32.52
N GLN A 519 -30.60 -3.32 31.89
CA GLN A 519 -31.24 -4.10 30.82
C GLN A 519 -32.40 -4.92 31.36
N ILE A 520 -32.22 -5.58 32.51
CA ILE A 520 -33.32 -6.27 33.22
C ILE A 520 -34.49 -5.32 33.44
N ARG A 521 -34.25 -4.09 33.89
CA ARG A 521 -35.32 -3.10 34.09
C ARG A 521 -36.03 -2.74 32.78
N ARG A 522 -35.28 -2.58 31.69
CA ARG A 522 -35.83 -2.22 30.37
C ARG A 522 -36.70 -3.33 29.79
N GLU A 523 -36.28 -4.58 29.98
CA GLU A 523 -36.93 -5.76 29.38
C GLU A 523 -37.88 -6.49 30.36
N LEU A 524 -38.08 -5.96 31.56
CA LEU A 524 -38.79 -6.65 32.64
C LEU A 524 -40.18 -7.16 32.23
N ALA A 525 -40.91 -6.41 31.38
CA ALA A 525 -42.23 -6.80 30.89
C ALA A 525 -42.18 -8.00 29.91
N GLY A 526 -41.07 -8.18 29.20
CA GLY A 526 -40.85 -9.27 28.23
C GLY A 526 -40.21 -10.52 28.84
N LEU A 527 -39.79 -10.47 30.11
CA LEU A 527 -39.16 -11.59 30.82
C LEU A 527 -40.23 -12.33 31.67
N PRO A 528 -40.75 -13.49 31.21
CA PRO A 528 -41.78 -14.23 31.93
C PRO A 528 -41.23 -14.90 33.19
N GLY A 529 -42.12 -15.33 34.08
CA GLY A 529 -41.75 -16.09 35.27
C GLY A 529 -41.11 -15.26 36.39
N TYR A 530 -40.85 -15.86 37.55
CA TYR A 530 -40.41 -15.15 38.76
C TYR A 530 -38.88 -15.06 38.89
N LYS A 531 -38.16 -15.68 37.97
CA LYS A 531 -36.70 -15.77 37.96
C LYS A 531 -36.15 -15.20 36.67
N ILE A 532 -35.07 -14.43 36.76
CA ILE A 532 -34.33 -13.89 35.63
C ILE A 532 -32.95 -14.53 35.66
N VAL A 533 -32.67 -15.36 34.67
CA VAL A 533 -31.34 -15.95 34.46
C VAL A 533 -30.51 -14.96 33.66
N VAL A 534 -29.39 -14.55 34.24
CA VAL A 534 -28.36 -13.73 33.59
C VAL A 534 -27.21 -14.65 33.23
N ASN A 535 -27.01 -14.86 31.95
CA ASN A 535 -25.81 -15.51 31.43
C ASN A 535 -24.78 -14.43 31.11
N ALA A 536 -23.60 -14.47 31.73
CA ALA A 536 -22.54 -13.49 31.51
C ALA A 536 -21.15 -14.10 31.75
N HIS A 537 -20.10 -13.41 31.31
CA HIS A 537 -18.72 -13.83 31.57
C HIS A 537 -18.44 -13.97 33.08
N PRO A 538 -17.69 -14.99 33.55
CA PRO A 538 -17.44 -15.23 34.98
C PRO A 538 -16.96 -13.99 35.73
N ALA A 539 -16.08 -13.20 35.12
CA ALA A 539 -15.53 -12.00 35.76
C ALA A 539 -16.60 -10.92 36.06
N VAL A 540 -17.69 -10.86 35.29
CA VAL A 540 -18.82 -9.95 35.56
C VAL A 540 -19.77 -10.56 36.58
N VAL A 541 -19.99 -11.88 36.51
CA VAL A 541 -20.76 -12.62 37.52
C VAL A 541 -20.14 -12.48 38.91
N ASP A 542 -18.82 -12.55 39.02
CA ASP A 542 -18.11 -12.39 40.28
C ASP A 542 -18.31 -10.99 40.87
N VAL A 543 -18.28 -9.94 40.04
CA VAL A 543 -18.59 -8.56 40.46
C VAL A 543 -20.02 -8.46 40.99
N LEU A 544 -21.01 -8.99 40.27
CA LEU A 544 -22.42 -9.00 40.70
C LEU A 544 -22.67 -9.84 41.97
N LYS A 545 -21.80 -10.81 42.29
CA LYS A 545 -21.89 -11.64 43.50
C LYS A 545 -21.12 -11.08 44.69
N SER A 546 -20.17 -10.18 44.46
CA SER A 546 -19.27 -9.67 45.48
C SER A 546 -19.39 -8.15 45.60
N GLU A 547 -18.56 -7.41 44.89
CA GLU A 547 -18.45 -5.94 44.91
C GLU A 547 -19.82 -5.25 44.75
N GLU A 548 -20.67 -5.76 43.85
CA GLU A 548 -21.96 -5.16 43.49
C GLU A 548 -23.17 -6.03 43.92
N ALA A 549 -22.98 -6.87 44.95
CA ALA A 549 -24.04 -7.74 45.46
C ALA A 549 -25.24 -6.97 46.00
N GLU A 550 -25.01 -5.83 46.66
CA GLU A 550 -26.08 -4.97 47.18
C GLU A 550 -26.95 -4.39 46.06
N ALA A 551 -26.32 -3.98 44.95
CA ALA A 551 -27.04 -3.47 43.79
C ALA A 551 -27.88 -4.55 43.11
N ALA A 552 -27.35 -5.77 43.00
CA ALA A 552 -28.10 -6.92 42.50
C ALA A 552 -29.29 -7.26 43.42
N GLN A 553 -29.10 -7.25 44.74
CA GLN A 553 -30.17 -7.51 45.70
C GLN A 553 -31.25 -6.41 45.67
N ALA A 554 -30.85 -5.15 45.54
CA ALA A 554 -31.78 -4.03 45.40
C ALA A 554 -32.60 -4.15 44.10
N ALA A 555 -31.99 -4.62 43.02
CA ALA A 555 -32.68 -4.92 41.77
C ALA A 555 -33.70 -6.06 41.93
N GLU A 556 -33.34 -7.17 42.60
CA GLU A 556 -34.27 -8.26 42.90
C GLU A 556 -35.50 -7.77 43.67
N ASN A 557 -35.28 -6.97 44.73
CA ASN A 557 -36.34 -6.41 45.57
C ASN A 557 -37.23 -5.45 44.78
N ARG A 558 -36.63 -4.59 43.95
CA ARG A 558 -37.36 -3.61 43.15
C ARG A 558 -38.19 -4.26 42.05
N PHE A 559 -37.67 -5.29 41.41
CA PHE A 559 -38.34 -5.95 40.29
C PHE A 559 -39.26 -7.08 40.74
N MET A 560 -39.20 -7.48 42.02
CA MET A 560 -39.94 -8.61 42.58
C MET A 560 -39.66 -9.92 41.79
N ARG A 561 -38.40 -10.10 41.38
CA ARG A 561 -37.89 -11.24 40.61
C ARG A 561 -36.54 -11.67 41.18
N ARG A 562 -36.27 -12.98 41.21
CA ARG A 562 -34.96 -13.51 41.61
C ARG A 562 -33.98 -13.48 40.44
N ILE A 563 -32.77 -12.98 40.65
CA ILE A 563 -31.70 -12.94 39.64
C ILE A 563 -30.78 -14.16 39.86
N GLU A 564 -30.70 -15.04 38.87
CA GLU A 564 -29.76 -16.16 38.85
C GLU A 564 -28.60 -15.85 37.91
N LEU A 565 -27.40 -15.77 38.47
CA LEU A 565 -26.18 -15.47 37.71
C LEU A 565 -25.49 -16.77 37.27
N VAL A 566 -25.48 -17.01 35.96
CA VAL A 566 -24.88 -18.18 35.32
C VAL A 566 -23.61 -17.79 34.57
N PRO A 567 -22.42 -18.24 35.00
CA PRO A 567 -21.17 -17.93 34.33
C PRO A 567 -21.04 -18.68 33.00
N ARG A 568 -20.70 -17.95 31.92
CA ARG A 568 -20.41 -18.46 30.57
C ARG A 568 -19.00 -18.05 30.15
N ARG A 569 -18.06 -19.00 30.10
CA ARG A 569 -16.64 -18.71 29.79
C ARG A 569 -16.42 -18.32 28.34
N GLU A 570 -17.32 -18.76 27.48
CA GLU A 570 -17.35 -18.50 26.06
C GLU A 570 -17.86 -17.09 25.71
N TYR A 571 -18.36 -16.32 26.69
CA TYR A 571 -18.88 -14.98 26.44
C TYR A 571 -17.76 -13.95 26.44
N HIS A 572 -17.87 -12.98 25.54
CA HIS A 572 -17.09 -11.75 25.67
C HIS A 572 -17.41 -11.06 27.01
N ILE A 573 -16.47 -10.31 27.59
CA ILE A 573 -16.68 -9.68 28.92
C ILE A 573 -17.85 -8.68 28.91
N GLU A 574 -18.17 -8.14 27.75
CA GLU A 574 -19.27 -7.18 27.53
C GLU A 574 -20.57 -7.86 27.07
N GLN A 575 -20.53 -9.16 26.81
CA GLN A 575 -21.68 -9.93 26.35
C GLN A 575 -22.45 -10.54 27.52
N PHE A 576 -23.77 -10.44 27.46
CA PHE A 576 -24.70 -11.12 28.35
C PHE A 576 -26.04 -11.36 27.68
N ASP A 577 -26.81 -12.34 28.18
CA ASP A 577 -28.21 -12.52 27.81
C ASP A 577 -29.08 -12.73 29.05
N LEU A 578 -30.36 -12.38 28.89
CA LEU A 578 -31.37 -12.43 29.94
C LEU A 578 -32.47 -13.42 29.53
N GLN A 579 -32.84 -14.31 30.44
CA GLN A 579 -33.93 -15.27 30.21
C GLN A 579 -34.88 -15.28 31.41
N GLY A 580 -36.16 -15.02 31.16
CA GLY A 580 -37.21 -15.19 32.15
C GLY A 580 -37.58 -16.65 32.33
N LYS A 581 -37.72 -17.12 33.58
CA LYS A 581 -38.11 -18.49 33.96
C LYS A 581 -39.16 -18.52 35.05
#